data_AF-A0A1Y4U514-F1
#
_entry.id   AF-A0A1Y4U514-F1
#
_cell.length_a   1.000
_cell.length_b   1.000
_cell.length_c   1.000
_cell.angle_alpha   90.00
_cell.angle_beta   90.00
_cell.angle_gamma   90.00
#
_symmetry.space_group_name_H-M   'P 1'
#
loop_
_entity.id
_entity.type
_entity.pdbx_description
1 polymer ?
#
loop_
_entity_poly.entity_id
_entity_poly.type
_entity_poly.pdbx_seq_one_letter_code
_entity_poly.pdbx_strand_id
1 'polypeptide(L)'
;MVRKGNCVITGRCADYILRDDPACLRVFLQAPLSYRLGRVMTREGLNEEKARQKIRQTDQHRAEYYHYYTRRPWGSAPNYHLFLDTRMGEDFIQDTVIKAARALGQS
;
A
#
# COMPACT_ATOMS: atom_id res chain seq x y z
N MET A 1 -1.61 4.39 22.74
CA MET A 1 -2.62 4.24 21.66
C MET A 1 -3.84 3.55 22.26
N VAL A 2 -5.05 4.06 22.02
CA VAL A 2 -6.28 3.40 22.46
C VAL A 2 -6.68 2.38 21.40
N ARG A 3 -6.67 1.08 21.74
CA ARG A 3 -7.16 0.01 20.85
C ARG A 3 -8.69 0.09 20.77
N LYS A 4 -9.22 0.66 19.69
CA LYS A 4 -10.65 0.58 19.36
C LYS A 4 -10.86 -0.44 18.23
N GLY A 5 -10.92 -1.72 18.59
CA GLY A 5 -11.28 -2.81 17.68
C GLY A 5 -10.36 -3.00 16.47
N ASN A 6 -10.80 -3.86 15.56
CA ASN A 6 -10.09 -4.15 14.30
C ASN A 6 -10.31 -3.01 13.30
N CYS A 7 -9.26 -2.58 12.61
CA CYS A 7 -9.34 -1.53 11.60
C CYS A 7 -8.37 -1.77 10.44
N VAL A 8 -8.64 -1.12 9.30
CA VAL A 8 -7.72 -1.05 8.16
C VAL A 8 -7.21 0.38 8.06
N ILE A 9 -5.88 0.54 8.04
CA ILE A 9 -5.24 1.85 7.95
C ILE A 9 -4.46 1.91 6.64
N THR A 10 -4.72 2.95 5.85
CA THR A 10 -4.05 3.18 4.57
C THR A 10 -3.08 4.35 4.65
N GLY A 11 -1.79 4.12 4.36
CA GLY A 11 -0.77 5.16 4.27
C GLY A 11 -0.31 5.72 5.63
N ARG A 12 0.15 6.98 5.63
CA ARG A 12 0.61 7.73 6.83
C ARG A 12 1.65 6.99 7.69
N CYS A 13 2.56 6.25 7.06
CA CYS A 13 3.59 5.46 7.74
C CYS A 13 3.03 4.44 8.75
N ALA A 14 1.78 4.00 8.60
CA ALA A 14 1.15 3.05 9.53
C ALA A 14 1.94 1.74 9.67
N ASP A 15 2.56 1.29 8.58
CA ASP A 15 3.47 0.15 8.53
C ASP A 15 4.70 0.32 9.42
N TYR A 16 5.24 1.53 9.49
CA TYR A 16 6.36 1.86 10.37
C TYR A 16 5.89 2.08 11.81
N ILE A 17 4.78 2.79 12.02
CA ILE A 17 4.27 3.11 13.35
C ILE A 17 3.83 1.84 14.10
N LEU A 18 3.21 0.89 13.40
CA LEU A 18 2.69 -0.37 13.95
C LEU A 18 3.63 -1.56 13.72
N ARG A 19 4.89 -1.31 13.34
CA ARG A 19 5.88 -2.36 13.01
C ARG A 19 6.13 -3.36 14.14
N ASP A 20 5.92 -2.93 15.38
CA ASP A 20 6.16 -3.71 16.60
C ASP A 20 4.86 -4.33 17.16
N ASP A 21 3.70 -4.11 16.51
CA ASP A 21 2.44 -4.78 16.88
C ASP A 21 2.35 -6.15 16.16
N PRO A 22 2.44 -7.27 16.89
CA PRO A 22 2.40 -8.61 16.28
C PRO A 22 1.06 -8.92 15.59
N ALA A 23 -0.01 -8.21 15.95
CA ALA A 23 -1.32 -8.37 15.31
C ALA A 23 -1.48 -7.50 14.04
N CYS A 24 -0.46 -6.72 13.65
CA CYS A 24 -0.53 -5.83 12.50
C CYS A 24 -0.05 -6.49 11.20
N LEU A 25 -0.98 -6.77 10.28
CA LEU A 25 -0.63 -7.16 8.93
C LEU A 25 -0.24 -5.93 8.09
N ARG A 26 0.99 -5.90 7.59
CA ARG A 26 1.51 -4.82 6.73
C ARG A 26 1.52 -5.27 5.27
N VAL A 27 0.77 -4.60 4.41
CA VAL A 27 0.60 -4.96 3.00
C VAL A 27 0.99 -3.78 2.11
N PHE A 28 1.80 -4.05 1.08
CA PHE A 28 2.10 -3.10 0.02
C PHE A 28 1.44 -3.55 -1.28
N LEU A 29 0.70 -2.65 -1.93
CA LEU A 29 0.05 -2.89 -3.22
C LEU A 29 0.81 -2.14 -4.31
N GLN A 30 1.19 -2.86 -5.37
CA GLN A 30 1.92 -2.29 -6.50
C GLN A 30 1.26 -2.64 -7.84
N ALA A 31 1.69 -1.96 -8.90
CA ALA A 31 1.46 -2.37 -10.28
C ALA A 31 2.39 -1.59 -11.22
N PRO A 32 2.70 -2.13 -12.42
CA PRO A 32 3.39 -1.40 -13.46
C PRO A 32 2.72 -0.07 -13.80
N LEU A 33 3.51 0.92 -14.21
CA LEU A 33 3.01 2.26 -14.54
C LEU A 33 1.92 2.23 -15.62
N SER A 34 2.06 1.41 -16.66
CA SER A 34 1.07 1.27 -17.74
C SER A 34 -0.31 0.86 -17.22
N TYR A 35 -0.35 -0.11 -16.29
CA TYR A 35 -1.59 -0.56 -15.67
C TYR A 35 -2.23 0.54 -14.80
N ARG A 36 -1.41 1.25 -14.03
CA ARG A 36 -1.86 2.37 -13.19
C ARG A 36 -2.39 3.54 -14.03
N LEU A 37 -1.76 3.83 -15.17
CA LEU A 37 -2.16 4.89 -16.09
C LEU A 37 -3.60 4.71 -16.57
N GLY A 38 -3.94 3.54 -17.12
CA GLY A 38 -5.29 3.26 -17.60
C GLY A 38 -6.35 3.45 -16.51
N ARG A 39 -6.06 3.01 -15.27
CA ARG A 39 -6.95 3.19 -14.12
C ARG A 39 -7.12 4.66 -13.74
N VAL A 40 -6.04 5.43 -13.68
CA VAL A 40 -6.09 6.86 -13.31
C VAL A 40 -6.78 7.69 -14.38
N MET A 41 -6.47 7.44 -15.66
CA MET A 41 -7.12 8.11 -16.80
C MET A 41 -8.63 7.88 -16.77
N THR A 42 -9.07 6.63 -16.60
CA THR A 42 -10.50 6.27 -16.56
C THR A 42 -11.19 6.87 -15.33
N ARG A 43 -10.58 6.74 -14.15
CA ARG A 43 -11.19 7.20 -12.88
C ARG A 43 -11.32 8.72 -12.79
N GLU A 44 -10.37 9.45 -13.37
CA GLU A 44 -10.25 10.90 -13.17
C GLU A 44 -10.48 11.72 -14.46
N GLY A 45 -10.77 11.06 -15.59
CA GLY A 45 -11.00 11.74 -16.87
C GLY A 45 -9.76 12.48 -17.40
N LEU A 46 -8.56 11.97 -17.10
CA LEU A 46 -7.29 12.60 -17.47
C LEU A 46 -6.73 12.01 -18.77
N ASN A 47 -6.01 12.84 -19.53
CA ASN A 47 -5.16 12.34 -20.60
C ASN A 47 -3.91 11.64 -20.04
N GLU A 48 -3.18 10.93 -20.89
CA GLU A 48 -2.04 10.11 -20.46
C GLU A 48 -0.94 10.94 -19.78
N GLU A 49 -0.62 12.12 -20.31
CA GLU A 49 0.42 12.99 -19.78
C GLU A 49 0.08 13.45 -18.35
N LYS A 50 -1.13 13.97 -18.14
CA LYS A 50 -1.61 14.41 -16.82
C LYS A 50 -1.69 13.25 -15.84
N ALA A 51 -2.16 12.08 -16.28
CA ALA A 51 -2.21 10.89 -15.44
C ALA A 51 -0.80 10.44 -15.03
N ARG A 52 0.16 10.45 -15.95
CA ARG A 52 1.57 10.12 -15.70
C ARG A 52 2.21 11.08 -14.70
N GLN A 53 2.01 12.39 -14.91
CA GLN A 53 2.50 13.42 -14.00
C GLN A 53 1.91 13.24 -12.61
N LYS A 54 0.60 13.00 -12.51
CA LYS A 54 -0.09 12.78 -11.24
C LYS A 54 0.43 11.56 -10.49
N ILE A 55 0.63 10.43 -11.18
CA ILE A 55 1.18 9.21 -10.57
C ILE A 55 2.59 9.49 -10.05
N ARG A 56 3.45 10.12 -10.85
CA ARG A 56 4.83 10.46 -10.43
C ARG A 56 4.85 11.37 -9.21
N GLN A 57 4.07 12.45 -9.22
CA GLN A 57 3.98 13.38 -8.09
C GLN A 57 3.47 12.70 -6.83
N THR A 58 2.47 11.82 -6.97
CA THR A 58 1.91 11.07 -5.83
C THR A 58 2.92 10.08 -5.25
N ASP A 59 3.61 9.32 -6.10
CA ASP A 59 4.64 8.36 -5.68
C ASP A 59 5.83 9.07 -5.03
N GLN A 60 6.29 10.18 -5.63
CA GLN A 60 7.35 11.01 -5.07
C GLN A 60 6.97 11.57 -3.70
N HIS A 61 5.77 12.16 -3.57
CA HIS A 61 5.29 12.71 -2.31
C HIS A 61 5.21 11.62 -1.22
N ARG A 62 4.74 10.42 -1.57
CA ARG A 62 4.71 9.27 -0.64
C ARG A 62 6.11 8.85 -0.21
N ALA A 63 7.05 8.79 -1.14
CA ALA A 63 8.44 8.42 -0.87
C ALA A 63 9.12 9.45 0.03
N GLU A 64 8.99 10.73 -0.27
CA GLU A 64 9.55 11.84 0.53
C GLU A 64 8.95 11.88 1.92
N TYR A 65 7.63 11.82 2.04
CA TYR A 65 6.93 11.79 3.33
C TYR A 65 7.39 10.58 4.17
N TYR A 66 7.39 9.38 3.58
CA TYR A 66 7.80 8.17 4.29
C TYR A 66 9.26 8.25 4.73
N HIS A 67 10.17 8.70 3.85
CA HIS A 67 11.58 8.84 4.18
C HIS A 67 11.81 9.88 5.29
N TYR A 68 11.12 11.01 5.24
CA TYR A 68 11.23 12.07 6.24
C TYR A 68 10.92 11.55 7.65
N TYR A 69 9.83 10.78 7.81
CA TYR A 69 9.39 10.31 9.13
C TYR A 69 10.05 8.99 9.58
N THR A 70 10.41 8.11 8.66
CA THR A 70 10.86 6.75 9.02
C THR A 70 12.35 6.54 8.79
N ARG A 71 13.00 7.42 8.02
CA ARG A 71 14.36 7.26 7.48
C ARG A 71 14.55 5.99 6.65
N ARG A 72 13.47 5.40 6.14
CA ARG A 72 13.47 4.18 5.33
C ARG A 72 12.98 4.45 3.90
N PRO A 73 13.37 3.62 2.93
CA PRO A 73 12.81 3.68 1.58
C PRO A 73 11.36 3.20 1.55
N TRP A 74 10.48 3.99 0.91
CA TRP A 74 9.09 3.62 0.65
C TRP A 74 9.04 2.45 -0.35
N GLY A 75 8.15 1.47 -0.12
CA GLY A 75 8.05 0.29 -0.98
C GLY A 75 9.19 -0.72 -0.82
N SER A 76 10.00 -0.62 0.24
CA SER A 76 11.02 -1.63 0.54
C SER A 76 10.40 -2.90 1.13
N ALA A 77 10.61 -4.05 0.49
CA ALA A 77 9.98 -5.32 0.86
C ALA A 77 10.12 -5.71 2.35
N PRO A 78 11.27 -5.51 3.03
CA PRO A 78 11.40 -5.81 4.46
C PRO A 78 10.47 -5.01 5.40
N ASN A 79 9.84 -3.94 4.93
CA ASN A 79 8.88 -3.17 5.73
C ASN A 79 7.47 -3.78 5.72
N TYR A 80 7.20 -4.80 4.90
CA TYR A 80 5.87 -5.36 4.69
C TYR A 80 5.87 -6.88 4.85
N HIS A 81 4.75 -7.44 5.28
CA HIS A 81 4.52 -8.89 5.29
C HIS A 81 4.14 -9.39 3.90
N LEU A 82 3.37 -8.60 3.14
CA LEU A 82 2.93 -8.93 1.79
C LEU A 82 3.23 -7.80 0.81
N PHE A 83 3.68 -8.16 -0.39
CA PHE A 83 3.88 -7.27 -1.51
C PHE A 83 3.09 -7.82 -2.71
N LEU A 84 1.96 -7.22 -3.04
CA LEU A 84 0.99 -7.79 -3.99
C LEU A 84 0.88 -6.93 -5.25
N ASP A 85 0.93 -7.58 -6.41
CA ASP A 85 0.68 -6.94 -7.69
C ASP A 85 -0.83 -6.90 -7.99
N THR A 86 -1.35 -5.68 -8.12
CA THR A 86 -2.78 -5.45 -8.32
C THR A 86 -3.32 -5.95 -9.66
N ARG A 87 -2.44 -6.32 -10.61
CA ARG A 87 -2.83 -6.98 -11.86
C ARG A 87 -3.41 -8.37 -11.66
N MET A 88 -3.20 -9.00 -10.50
CA MET A 88 -3.72 -10.34 -10.18
C MET A 88 -5.24 -10.36 -9.95
N GLY A 89 -5.89 -9.19 -9.94
CA GLY A 89 -7.34 -9.07 -9.76
C GLY A 89 -7.74 -8.81 -8.30
N GLU A 90 -8.85 -8.11 -8.11
CA GLU A 90 -9.30 -7.66 -6.79
C GLU A 90 -9.67 -8.85 -5.89
N ASP A 91 -10.35 -9.87 -6.44
CA ASP A 91 -10.73 -11.09 -5.71
C ASP A 91 -9.52 -11.85 -5.15
N PHE A 92 -8.47 -12.01 -5.97
CA PHE A 92 -7.25 -12.70 -5.55
C PHE A 92 -6.55 -11.96 -4.41
N ILE A 93 -6.44 -10.64 -4.53
CA ILE A 93 -5.80 -9.79 -3.52
C ILE A 93 -6.59 -9.84 -2.22
N GLN A 94 -7.93 -9.73 -2.30
CA GLN A 94 -8.80 -9.80 -1.15
C GLN A 94 -8.67 -11.14 -0.42
N ASP A 95 -8.75 -12.25 -1.14
CA ASP A 95 -8.59 -13.59 -0.56
C ASP A 95 -7.22 -13.77 0.10
N THR A 96 -6.16 -13.32 -0.56
CA THR A 96 -4.79 -13.38 -0.03
C THR A 96 -4.64 -12.58 1.26
N VAL A 97 -5.16 -11.35 1.30
CA VAL A 97 -5.10 -10.49 2.50
C VAL A 97 -5.91 -11.08 3.65
N ILE A 98 -7.11 -11.62 3.36
CA ILE A 98 -7.95 -12.27 4.38
C ILE A 98 -7.26 -13.49 4.98
N LYS A 99 -6.68 -14.36 4.13
CA LYS A 99 -5.94 -15.55 4.57
C LYS A 99 -4.75 -15.16 5.44
N ALA A 100 -3.97 -14.17 5.04
CA ALA A 100 -2.82 -13.70 5.80
C ALA A 100 -3.22 -13.06 7.15
N ALA A 101 -4.30 -12.28 7.18
CA ALA A 101 -4.79 -11.67 8.42
C ALA A 101 -5.23 -12.73 9.43
N ARG A 102 -5.87 -13.82 8.96
CA ARG A 102 -6.26 -14.96 9.81
C ARG A 102 -5.05 -15.72 10.34
N ALA A 103 -4.04 -15.97 9.51
CA ALA A 103 -2.82 -16.64 9.93
C ALA A 103 -2.05 -15.84 11.00
N LEU A 104 -1.98 -14.52 10.84
CA LEU A 104 -1.33 -13.64 11.82
C LEU A 104 -2.08 -13.59 13.16
N GLY A 105 -3.41 -13.62 13.16
CA GLY A 105 -4.22 -13.64 14.38
C GLY A 105 -4.21 -14.96 15.16
N GLN A 106 -3.55 -16.00 14.63
CA GLN A 106 -3.36 -17.31 15.28
C GLN A 106 -1.95 -17.48 15.88
N SER A 107 -1.05 -16.51 15.70
CA SER A 107 0.34 -16.54 16.18
C SER A 107 0.56 -15.75 17.48
#